data_AF-A0A967QCH3-F1
#
_entry.id   AF-A0A967QCH3-F1
#
_cell.length_a   1.000
_cell.length_b   1.000
_cell.length_c   1.000
_cell.angle_alpha   90.00
_cell.angle_beta   90.00
_cell.angle_gamma   90.00
#
_symmetry.space_group_name_H-M   'P 1'
#
loop_
_entity.id
_entity.type
_entity.pdbx_description
1 polymer ?
#
loop_
_entity_poly.entity_id
_entity_poly.type
_entity_poly.pdbx_seq_one_letter_code
_entity_poly.pdbx_strand_id
1 'polypeptide(L)'
;RKYENEAVLEKHSYDVVLQIIADAACNPFHFLDDATRSAWLQVMRGIVLATDFAAHRQFLDDFAEYLQGHPADFADPLYVDWVARALMKAADIANTSKPFPQAKVWGQRVMMEFWAQGVMEKRQNLPVGPLNDPETVKLNAAQAGF
;
A
#
# COMPACT_ATOMS: atom_id res chain seq x y z
N ARG A 1 -8.64 -6.82 -19.55
CA ARG A 1 -8.92 -6.39 -18.15
C ARG A 1 -8.16 -5.10 -17.91
N LYS A 2 -8.74 -4.06 -17.31
CA LYS A 2 -8.20 -2.68 -17.24
C LYS A 2 -6.76 -2.58 -16.68
N TYR A 3 -6.37 -3.43 -15.75
CA TYR A 3 -5.08 -3.37 -15.05
C TYR A 3 -4.23 -4.65 -15.18
N GLU A 4 -4.58 -5.54 -16.11
CA GLU A 4 -3.77 -6.74 -16.44
C GLU A 4 -3.45 -7.68 -15.27
N ASN A 5 -4.24 -7.63 -14.18
CA ASN A 5 -4.05 -8.38 -12.94
C ASN A 5 -2.76 -8.03 -12.15
N GLU A 6 -2.18 -6.86 -12.38
CA GLU A 6 -1.00 -6.37 -11.64
C GLU A 6 -1.39 -5.14 -10.81
N ALA A 7 -1.11 -5.16 -9.50
CA ALA A 7 -1.39 -4.06 -8.57
C ALA A 7 -2.79 -3.45 -8.75
N VAL A 8 -3.80 -4.32 -8.82
CA VAL A 8 -5.15 -3.96 -9.30
C VAL A 8 -5.80 -2.91 -8.40
N LEU A 9 -5.69 -3.07 -7.07
CA LEU A 9 -6.30 -2.17 -6.10
C LEU A 9 -5.54 -0.86 -6.01
N GLU A 10 -4.22 -0.89 -6.15
CA GLU A 10 -3.35 0.28 -6.07
C GLU A 10 -3.50 1.14 -7.32
N LYS A 11 -3.53 0.53 -8.52
CA LYS A 11 -3.84 1.24 -9.78
C LYS A 11 -5.24 1.83 -9.75
N HIS A 12 -6.22 1.11 -9.19
CA HIS A 12 -7.56 1.64 -9.00
C HIS A 12 -7.58 2.83 -8.03
N SER A 13 -6.86 2.73 -6.91
CA SER A 13 -6.75 3.80 -5.91
C SER A 13 -6.13 5.07 -6.53
N TYR A 14 -5.08 4.91 -7.34
CA TYR A 14 -4.49 6.03 -8.08
C TYR A 14 -5.45 6.64 -9.09
N ASP A 15 -6.22 5.83 -9.84
CA ASP A 15 -7.26 6.33 -10.75
C ASP A 15 -8.35 7.12 -10.00
N VAL A 16 -8.71 6.71 -8.79
CA VAL A 16 -9.66 7.44 -7.93
C VAL A 16 -9.06 8.78 -7.50
N VAL A 17 -7.78 8.83 -7.13
CA VAL A 17 -7.07 10.10 -6.85
C VAL A 17 -7.16 11.03 -8.06
N LEU A 18 -6.86 10.53 -9.27
CA LEU A 18 -6.94 11.32 -10.50
C LEU A 18 -8.36 11.86 -10.76
N GLN A 19 -9.39 11.06 -10.49
CA GLN A 19 -10.78 11.49 -10.62
C GLN A 19 -11.14 12.59 -9.61
N ILE A 20 -10.69 12.46 -8.36
CA ILE A 20 -10.95 13.47 -7.31
C ILE A 20 -10.28 14.80 -7.69
N ILE A 21 -9.01 14.79 -8.08
CA ILE A 21 -8.28 16.03 -8.39
C ILE A 21 -8.66 16.64 -9.75
N ALA A 22 -9.39 15.92 -10.61
CA ALA A 22 -9.94 16.47 -11.84
C ALA A 22 -11.08 17.46 -11.57
N ASP A 23 -11.75 17.34 -10.42
CA ASP A 23 -12.66 18.37 -9.93
C ASP A 23 -11.85 19.56 -9.40
N ALA A 24 -12.04 20.73 -10.00
CA ALA A 24 -11.36 21.96 -9.62
C ALA A 24 -11.60 22.34 -8.15
N ALA A 25 -12.75 21.99 -7.57
CA ALA A 25 -13.04 22.24 -6.16
C ALA A 25 -12.23 21.32 -5.22
N CYS A 26 -11.79 20.17 -5.72
CA CYS A 26 -11.05 19.16 -4.97
C CYS A 26 -9.56 19.12 -5.35
N ASN A 27 -9.09 19.99 -6.25
CA ASN A 27 -7.70 20.00 -6.72
C ASN A 27 -6.81 20.87 -5.81
N PRO A 28 -6.03 20.29 -4.88
CA PRO A 28 -5.14 21.06 -4.03
C PRO A 28 -3.95 21.66 -4.80
N PHE A 29 -3.71 21.22 -6.04
CA PHE A 29 -2.53 21.57 -6.85
C PHE A 29 -2.83 22.59 -7.95
N HIS A 30 -3.98 23.26 -7.89
CA HIS A 30 -4.37 24.30 -8.85
C HIS A 30 -3.35 25.43 -9.02
N PHE A 31 -2.53 25.70 -7.98
CA PHE A 31 -1.50 26.75 -7.99
C PHE A 31 -0.14 26.28 -8.52
N LEU A 32 0.06 24.98 -8.72
CA LEU A 32 1.31 24.44 -9.24
C LEU A 32 1.35 24.58 -10.76
N ASP A 33 2.54 24.85 -11.30
CA ASP A 33 2.79 24.72 -12.74
C ASP A 33 2.69 23.26 -13.19
N ASP A 34 2.54 23.06 -14.50
CA ASP A 34 2.31 21.72 -15.06
C ASP A 34 3.52 20.78 -14.85
N ALA A 35 4.74 21.32 -14.82
CA ALA A 35 5.95 20.53 -14.59
C ALA A 35 5.99 19.96 -13.17
N THR A 36 5.73 20.80 -12.17
CA THR A 36 5.68 20.43 -10.76
C THR A 36 4.51 19.50 -10.47
N ARG A 37 3.35 19.76 -11.07
CA ARG A 37 2.17 18.88 -10.95
C ARG A 37 2.47 17.49 -11.52
N SER A 38 3.10 17.43 -12.70
CA SER A 38 3.50 16.16 -13.32
C SER A 38 4.48 15.38 -12.44
N ALA A 39 5.52 16.05 -11.91
CA ALA A 39 6.48 15.43 -11.00
C ALA A 39 5.80 14.89 -9.73
N TRP A 40 4.90 15.67 -9.13
CA TRP A 40 4.13 15.23 -7.96
C TRP A 40 3.26 14.01 -8.26
N LEU A 41 2.58 13.98 -9.42
CA LEU A 41 1.77 12.83 -9.85
C LEU A 41 2.62 11.57 -10.04
N GLN A 42 3.86 11.70 -10.53
CA GLN A 42 4.77 10.56 -10.62
C GLN A 42 5.14 10.00 -9.24
N VAL A 43 5.47 10.87 -8.28
CA VAL A 43 5.74 10.44 -6.89
C VAL A 43 4.50 9.81 -6.27
N MET A 44 3.33 10.43 -6.42
CA MET A 44 2.06 9.91 -5.90
C MET A 44 1.74 8.53 -6.48
N ARG A 45 1.94 8.35 -7.79
CA ARG A 45 1.80 7.04 -8.43
C ARG A 45 2.78 6.03 -7.82
N GLY A 46 4.04 6.41 -7.64
CA GLY A 46 5.08 5.56 -7.07
C GLY A 46 4.74 5.08 -5.65
N ILE A 47 4.33 6.00 -4.77
CA ILE A 47 4.02 5.66 -3.37
C ILE A 47 2.72 4.86 -3.23
N VAL A 48 1.70 5.10 -4.06
CA VAL A 48 0.46 4.29 -4.07
C VAL A 48 0.74 2.89 -4.58
N LEU A 49 1.47 2.74 -5.69
CA LEU A 49 1.82 1.40 -6.18
C LEU A 49 2.73 0.64 -5.21
N ALA A 50 3.55 1.37 -4.44
CA ALA A 50 4.41 0.76 -3.44
C ALA A 50 3.62 0.11 -2.30
N THR A 51 2.35 0.44 -2.04
CA THR A 51 1.57 -0.23 -0.98
C THR A 51 1.17 -1.66 -1.33
N ASP A 52 1.32 -2.10 -2.59
CA ASP A 52 1.13 -3.50 -2.95
C ASP A 52 2.14 -4.39 -2.21
N PHE A 53 1.62 -5.31 -1.40
CA PHE A 53 2.44 -6.22 -0.62
C PHE A 53 2.95 -7.42 -1.44
N ALA A 54 2.37 -7.71 -2.61
CA ALA A 54 2.84 -8.76 -3.51
C ALA A 54 4.28 -8.52 -3.98
N ALA A 55 4.67 -7.26 -4.15
CA ALA A 55 6.02 -6.84 -4.53
C ALA A 55 6.91 -6.46 -3.32
N HIS A 56 6.45 -6.63 -2.07
CA HIS A 56 7.14 -6.13 -0.88
C HIS A 56 8.57 -6.67 -0.74
N ARG A 57 8.77 -7.99 -0.93
CA ARG A 57 10.09 -8.61 -0.79
C ARG A 57 11.07 -8.07 -1.84
N GLN A 58 10.66 -8.07 -3.11
CA GLN A 58 11.46 -7.53 -4.21
C GLN A 58 11.83 -6.06 -3.94
N PHE A 59 10.87 -5.24 -3.49
CA PHE A 59 11.13 -3.86 -3.13
C PHE A 59 12.22 -3.71 -2.06
N LEU A 60 12.22 -4.55 -1.01
CA LEU A 60 13.24 -4.49 0.04
C LEU A 60 14.62 -4.88 -0.49
N ASP A 61 14.69 -5.91 -1.34
CA ASP A 61 15.94 -6.38 -1.94
C ASP A 61 16.53 -5.29 -2.85
N ASP A 62 15.72 -4.73 -3.75
CA ASP A 62 16.13 -3.65 -4.66
C ASP A 62 16.54 -2.38 -3.91
N PHE A 63 15.79 -2.01 -2.86
CA PHE A 63 16.10 -0.83 -2.07
C PHE A 63 17.40 -1.02 -1.27
N ALA A 64 17.63 -2.20 -0.71
CA ALA A 64 18.87 -2.52 -0.02
C ALA A 64 20.07 -2.50 -0.96
N GLU A 65 19.95 -3.04 -2.18
CA GLU A 65 20.98 -2.97 -3.21
C GLU A 65 21.26 -1.51 -3.61
N TYR A 66 20.21 -0.72 -3.85
CA TYR A 66 20.34 0.70 -4.17
C TYR A 66 21.13 1.46 -3.09
N LEU A 67 20.81 1.25 -1.81
CA LEU A 67 21.50 1.91 -0.68
C LEU A 67 22.98 1.50 -0.53
N GLN A 68 23.40 0.34 -1.04
CA GLN A 68 24.82 -0.04 -1.02
C GLN A 68 25.63 0.70 -2.09
N GLY A 69 25.01 1.04 -3.22
CA GLY A 69 25.67 1.70 -4.35
C GLY A 69 25.58 3.22 -4.35
N HIS A 70 24.71 3.82 -3.53
CA HIS A 70 24.38 5.23 -3.60
C HIS A 70 24.46 5.92 -2.22
N PRO A 71 24.99 7.15 -2.15
CA PRO A 71 24.98 7.91 -0.92
C PRO A 71 23.54 8.30 -0.53
N ALA A 72 23.33 8.56 0.76
CA ALA A 72 22.12 9.22 1.20
C ALA A 72 22.16 10.70 0.79
N ASP A 73 21.46 11.04 -0.29
CA ASP A 73 21.42 12.39 -0.85
C ASP A 73 19.98 12.82 -1.16
N PHE A 74 19.44 13.73 -0.35
CA PHE A 74 18.10 14.29 -0.56
C PHE A 74 18.01 15.27 -1.74
N ALA A 75 19.15 15.64 -2.35
CA ALA A 75 19.15 16.35 -3.63
C ALA A 75 18.99 15.40 -4.84
N ASP A 76 19.21 14.09 -4.67
CA ASP A 76 18.96 13.08 -5.71
C ASP A 76 17.46 12.72 -5.76
N PRO A 77 16.75 13.01 -6.86
CA PRO A 77 15.34 12.65 -7.01
C PRO A 77 15.08 11.14 -6.90
N LEU A 78 16.04 10.31 -7.30
CA LEU A 78 15.89 8.85 -7.21
C LEU A 78 15.98 8.37 -5.76
N TYR A 79 16.90 8.94 -4.98
CA TYR A 79 16.99 8.65 -3.54
C TYR A 79 15.70 9.06 -2.82
N VAL A 80 15.19 10.27 -3.12
CA VAL A 80 13.93 10.77 -2.54
C VAL A 80 12.75 9.86 -2.90
N ASP A 81 12.67 9.40 -4.14
CA ASP A 81 11.62 8.47 -4.59
C ASP A 81 11.66 7.13 -3.83
N TRP A 82 12.85 6.52 -3.70
CA TRP A 82 13.03 5.30 -2.91
C TRP A 82 12.59 5.46 -1.46
N VAL A 83 13.05 6.54 -0.82
CA VAL A 83 12.70 6.86 0.58
C VAL A 83 11.21 7.13 0.71
N ALA A 84 10.58 7.85 -0.23
CA ALA A 84 9.15 8.12 -0.20
C ALA A 84 8.32 6.84 -0.29
N ARG A 85 8.68 5.91 -1.20
CA ARG A 85 8.04 4.60 -1.31
C ARG A 85 8.22 3.77 -0.03
N ALA A 86 9.43 3.75 0.53
CA ALA A 86 9.71 3.04 1.78
C ALA A 86 8.91 3.61 2.97
N LEU A 87 8.83 4.94 3.09
CA LEU A 87 8.05 5.62 4.12
C LEU A 87 6.56 5.34 3.98
N MET A 88 6.03 5.33 2.76
CA MET A 88 4.62 5.00 2.53
C MET A 88 4.31 3.56 2.95
N LYS A 89 5.16 2.60 2.57
CA LYS A 89 5.02 1.19 3.00
C LYS A 89 5.07 1.05 4.51
N ALA A 90 6.00 1.74 5.17
CA ALA A 90 6.10 1.73 6.63
C ALA A 90 4.87 2.36 7.30
N ALA A 91 4.32 3.44 6.73
CA ALA A 91 3.12 4.09 7.21
C ALA A 91 1.88 3.20 7.08
N ASP A 92 1.77 2.46 5.97
CA ASP A 92 0.64 1.57 5.67
C ASP A 92 0.48 0.44 6.72
N ILE A 93 1.61 -0.09 7.22
CA ILE A 93 1.63 -1.13 8.27
C ILE A 93 1.89 -0.58 9.68
N ALA A 94 1.87 0.73 9.88
CA ALA A 94 2.28 1.35 11.15
C ALA A 94 1.33 1.04 12.33
N ASN A 95 0.18 0.41 12.08
CA ASN A 95 -0.75 -0.05 13.11
C ASN A 95 -0.11 -1.08 14.04
N THR A 96 0.78 -1.93 13.54
CA THR A 96 1.46 -2.98 14.32
C THR A 96 2.46 -2.39 15.33
N SER A 97 3.02 -1.22 15.02
CA SER A 97 3.99 -0.50 15.85
C SER A 97 3.36 0.41 16.91
N LYS A 98 2.03 0.47 17.02
CA LYS A 98 1.34 1.25 18.06
C LYS A 98 1.41 0.53 19.42
N PRO A 99 1.16 1.22 20.55
CA PRO A 99 1.04 0.52 21.83
C PRO A 99 -0.03 -0.58 21.74
N PHE A 100 0.20 -1.67 22.49
CA PHE A 100 -0.56 -2.91 22.31
C PHE A 100 -2.10 -2.75 22.31
N PRO A 101 -2.73 -1.92 23.18
CA PRO A 101 -4.17 -1.72 23.14
C PRO A 101 -4.69 -1.25 21.78
N GLN A 102 -3.96 -0.33 21.12
CA GLN A 102 -4.31 0.16 19.79
C GLN A 102 -4.00 -0.86 18.72
N ALA A 103 -2.80 -1.46 18.75
CA ALA A 103 -2.38 -2.47 17.77
C ALA A 103 -3.35 -3.67 17.75
N LYS A 104 -3.83 -4.11 18.92
CA LYS A 104 -4.84 -5.16 19.06
C LYS A 104 -6.15 -4.82 18.34
N VAL A 105 -6.67 -3.60 18.52
CA VAL A 105 -7.92 -3.17 17.86
C VAL A 105 -7.75 -3.15 16.34
N TRP A 106 -6.63 -2.64 15.84
CA TRP A 106 -6.37 -2.62 14.40
C TRP A 106 -6.17 -4.02 13.83
N GLY A 107 -5.42 -4.89 14.51
CA GLY A 107 -5.27 -6.28 14.11
C GLY A 107 -6.60 -7.02 14.03
N GLN A 108 -7.52 -6.79 14.99
CA GLN A 108 -8.88 -7.33 14.93
C GLN A 108 -9.67 -6.81 13.73
N ARG A 109 -9.57 -5.52 13.40
CA ARG A 109 -10.27 -4.92 12.25
C ARG A 109 -9.78 -5.49 10.92
N VAL A 110 -8.46 -5.66 10.76
CA VAL A 110 -7.88 -6.30 9.57
C VAL A 110 -8.42 -7.73 9.42
N MET A 111 -8.44 -8.51 10.51
CA MET A 111 -8.99 -9.87 10.45
C MET A 111 -10.48 -9.90 10.11
N MET A 112 -11.27 -8.93 10.60
CA MET A 112 -12.69 -8.82 10.25
C MET A 112 -12.90 -8.61 8.76
N GLU A 113 -12.05 -7.82 8.11
CA GLU A 113 -12.09 -7.60 6.66
C GLU A 113 -11.74 -8.89 5.89
N PHE A 114 -10.68 -9.59 6.29
CA PHE A 114 -10.31 -10.89 5.70
C PHE A 114 -11.43 -11.93 5.84
N TRP A 115 -12.09 -11.99 6.98
CA TRP A 115 -13.23 -12.91 7.18
C TRP A 115 -14.44 -12.54 6.36
N ALA A 116 -14.71 -11.24 6.17
CA ALA A 116 -15.77 -10.79 5.28
C ALA A 116 -15.49 -11.22 3.83
N GLN A 117 -14.24 -11.12 3.37
CA GLN A 117 -13.83 -11.67 2.08
C GLN A 117 -14.01 -13.19 2.02
N GLY A 118 -13.59 -13.93 3.04
CA GLY A 118 -13.75 -15.39 3.08
C GLY A 118 -15.21 -15.84 3.00
N VAL A 119 -16.14 -15.11 3.63
CA VAL A 119 -17.57 -15.36 3.50
C VAL A 119 -18.05 -15.15 2.06
N MET A 120 -17.56 -14.11 1.38
CA MET A 120 -17.88 -13.87 -0.04
C MET A 120 -17.30 -14.95 -0.96
N GLU A 121 -16.07 -15.40 -0.69
CA GLU A 121 -15.42 -16.53 -1.40
C GLU A 121 -16.25 -17.81 -1.28
N LYS A 122 -16.66 -18.19 -0.05
CA LYS A 122 -17.53 -19.36 0.21
C LYS A 122 -18.84 -19.28 -0.56
N ARG A 123 -19.51 -18.12 -0.54
CA ARG A 123 -20.80 -17.91 -1.24
C ARG A 123 -20.68 -18.03 -2.75
N GLN A 124 -19.52 -17.72 -3.32
CA GLN A 124 -19.24 -17.83 -4.75
C GLN A 124 -18.63 -19.18 -5.14
N ASN A 125 -18.51 -20.13 -4.22
CA ASN A 125 -17.81 -21.41 -4.41
C ASN A 125 -16.34 -21.22 -4.86
N LEU A 126 -15.67 -20.19 -4.36
CA LEU A 126 -14.24 -19.94 -4.59
C LEU A 126 -13.40 -20.55 -3.45
N PRO A 127 -12.13 -20.91 -3.72
CA PRO A 127 -11.19 -21.25 -2.65
C PRO A 127 -11.05 -20.10 -1.66
N VAL A 128 -11.11 -20.42 -0.37
CA VAL A 128 -11.00 -19.43 0.71
C VAL A 128 -9.52 -19.24 1.05
N GLY A 129 -9.10 -17.98 1.17
CA GLY A 129 -7.74 -17.66 1.58
C GLY A 129 -7.39 -18.19 2.99
N PRO A 130 -6.13 -18.55 3.28
CA PRO A 130 -5.74 -19.16 4.55
C PRO A 130 -5.95 -18.25 5.78
N LEU A 131 -5.94 -16.93 5.58
CA LEU A 131 -6.24 -15.94 6.64
C LEU A 131 -7.72 -15.53 6.67
N ASN A 132 -8.48 -15.91 5.64
CA ASN A 132 -9.85 -15.46 5.40
C ASN A 132 -10.90 -16.36 6.05
N ASP A 133 -10.53 -17.55 6.54
CA ASP A 133 -11.48 -18.45 7.21
C ASP A 133 -11.44 -18.30 8.74
N PRO A 134 -12.48 -17.71 9.37
CA PRO A 134 -12.54 -17.56 10.82
C PRO A 134 -12.58 -18.89 11.59
N GLU A 135 -12.95 -20.00 10.94
CA GLU A 135 -13.01 -21.32 11.58
C GLU A 135 -11.63 -21.95 11.75
N THR A 136 -10.65 -21.55 10.93
CA THR A 136 -9.32 -22.17 10.91
C THR A 136 -8.21 -21.24 11.39
N VAL A 137 -8.38 -19.92 11.26
CA VAL A 137 -7.34 -18.96 11.60
C VAL A 137 -7.27 -18.69 13.10
N LYS A 138 -6.05 -18.74 13.65
CA LYS A 138 -5.76 -18.31 15.02
C LYS A 138 -5.24 -16.88 14.99
N LEU A 139 -6.07 -15.92 15.40
CA LEU A 139 -5.76 -14.48 15.34
C LEU A 139 -4.37 -14.14 15.88
N ASN A 140 -4.02 -14.61 17.07
CA ASN A 140 -2.72 -14.31 17.67
C ASN A 140 -1.54 -14.86 16.86
N ALA A 141 -1.70 -16.05 16.26
CA ALA A 141 -0.66 -16.64 15.43
C ALA A 141 -0.53 -15.92 14.08
N ALA A 142 -1.66 -15.53 13.48
CA ALA A 142 -1.67 -14.73 12.26
C ALA A 142 -0.99 -13.38 12.45
N GLN A 143 -1.29 -12.68 13.56
CA GLN A 143 -0.69 -11.38 13.87
C GLN A 143 0.79 -11.47 14.28
N ALA A 144 1.22 -12.59 14.87
CA ALA A 144 2.64 -12.79 15.21
C ALA A 144 3.51 -13.22 14.01
N GLY A 145 2.89 -13.82 12.99
CA GLY A 145 3.58 -14.27 11.78
C GLY A 145 3.60 -13.25 10.63
N PHE A 146 2.82 -12.17 10.75
CA PHE A 146 2.84 -11.02 9.85
C PHE A 146 3.94 -10.04 10.26
#